data_AF-A0A944RFI9-F1
#
_entry.id   AF-A0A944RFI9-F1
#
_cell.length_a   1.000
_cell.length_b   1.000
_cell.length_c   1.000
_cell.angle_alpha   90.00
_cell.angle_beta   90.00
_cell.angle_gamma   90.00
#
_symmetry.space_group_name_H-M   'P 1'
#
loop_
_entity.id
_entity.type
_entity.pdbx_description
1 polymer ?
#
loop_
_entity_poly.entity_id
_entity_poly.type
_entity_poly.pdbx_seq_one_letter_code
_entity_poly.pdbx_strand_id
1 'polypeptide(L)'
;MKKETTTRQSLSDLIDDILETASPGHEEEDSLRRLLASVDELRRESFAFMPTMTIGTTRLRRQGPTSDPFEILEKWVDLPHLFEILDRPEDFDPWVRHHHPTVRLMLAKSPHCPPECLAILAQEPWEEIRLAVLANPQITQKIRNYFIKNDPLEWLREAAADPKTPLSGRCALDGGKIKRPDRFLTCSIACSYQQANMRLDSGLYSSTSGPFGEFTWEVAASQSASGGIPGTGPNWRRVHISPVYGWLPDQVTSARFALSDKHGTSYDAAIELLQKLVTQKNCSYEEFCASL
;
A
#
# COMPACT_ATOMS: atom_id res chain seq x y z
N MET A 1 39.62 5.28 26.94
CA MET A 1 38.44 4.38 26.91
C MET A 1 37.28 5.09 27.59
N LYS A 2 36.52 5.91 26.85
CA LYS A 2 35.20 6.38 27.29
C LYS A 2 34.18 5.49 26.58
N LYS A 3 33.45 4.69 27.35
CA LYS A 3 32.26 3.99 26.86
C LYS A 3 31.16 5.04 26.75
N GLU A 4 30.79 5.40 25.53
CA GLU A 4 29.53 6.08 25.29
C GLU A 4 28.42 5.05 25.49
N THR A 5 27.77 5.13 26.64
CA THR A 5 26.51 4.43 26.93
C THR A 5 25.40 5.23 26.26
N THR A 6 25.10 4.91 25.01
CA THR A 6 23.87 5.37 24.34
C THR A 6 22.70 4.73 25.06
N THR A 7 22.01 5.50 25.92
CA THR A 7 20.75 5.08 26.56
C THR A 7 19.74 4.76 25.46
N ARG A 8 19.39 3.48 25.35
CA ARG A 8 18.34 2.99 24.45
C ARG A 8 17.01 3.46 25.05
N GLN A 9 16.47 4.56 24.53
CA GLN A 9 15.17 5.10 24.94
C GLN A 9 14.10 4.01 24.79
N SER A 10 13.22 3.86 25.79
CA SER A 10 12.15 2.85 25.74
C SER A 10 11.18 3.18 24.60
N LEU A 11 10.55 2.16 23.99
CA LEU A 11 9.54 2.40 22.96
C LEU A 11 8.33 3.19 23.52
N SER A 12 8.02 3.01 24.81
CA SER A 12 7.03 3.83 25.53
C SER A 12 7.46 5.29 25.62
N ASP A 13 8.70 5.56 26.05
CA ASP A 13 9.23 6.93 26.14
C ASP A 13 9.26 7.60 24.76
N LEU A 14 9.45 6.84 23.68
CA LEU A 14 9.39 7.36 22.31
C LEU A 14 7.95 7.67 21.87
N ILE A 15 6.98 6.83 22.23
CA ILE A 15 5.56 7.10 21.98
C ILE A 15 5.16 8.39 22.70
N ASP A 16 5.55 8.53 23.97
CA ASP A 16 5.31 9.71 24.77
C ASP A 16 6.03 10.94 24.18
N ASP A 17 7.31 10.85 23.81
CA ASP A 17 8.06 11.93 23.15
C ASP A 17 7.45 12.35 21.81
N ILE A 18 7.00 11.40 20.98
CA ILE A 18 6.36 11.70 19.68
C ILE A 18 5.02 12.40 19.93
N LEU A 19 4.26 11.98 20.94
CA LEU A 19 3.00 12.63 21.33
C LEU A 19 3.23 14.03 21.92
N GLU A 20 4.31 14.22 22.71
CA GLU A 20 4.69 15.51 23.30
C GLU A 20 5.26 16.49 22.26
N THR A 21 6.02 16.00 21.28
CA THR A 21 6.57 16.81 20.18
C THR A 21 5.55 17.05 19.06
N ALA A 22 4.40 16.39 19.07
CA ALA A 22 3.30 16.59 18.11
C ALA A 22 2.51 17.91 18.31
N SER A 23 3.13 18.96 18.86
CA SER A 23 2.63 20.34 18.80
C SER A 23 3.18 21.06 17.54
N PRO A 24 2.42 21.99 16.94
CA PRO A 24 2.57 22.33 15.53
C PRO A 24 3.79 23.20 15.30
N GLY A 25 4.80 22.67 14.61
CA GLY A 25 5.85 23.52 14.05
C GLY A 25 7.08 22.76 13.57
N HIS A 26 7.14 22.51 12.26
CA HIS A 26 8.41 22.53 11.53
C HIS A 26 8.15 22.96 10.09
N GLU A 27 8.52 24.20 9.75
CA GLU A 27 8.08 24.99 8.59
C GLU A 27 8.33 24.37 7.19
N GLU A 28 9.21 23.38 7.05
CA GLU A 28 9.43 22.67 5.77
C GLU A 28 8.53 21.44 5.62
N GLU A 29 8.30 20.66 6.69
CA GLU A 29 7.30 19.59 6.71
C GLU A 29 5.88 20.17 6.70
N ASP A 30 5.72 21.35 7.31
CA ASP A 30 4.54 22.21 7.24
C ASP A 30 4.25 22.73 5.84
N SER A 31 5.23 22.83 4.93
CA SER A 31 4.94 23.27 3.55
C SER A 31 4.23 22.16 2.76
N LEU A 32 4.66 20.91 2.93
CA LEU A 32 3.99 19.75 2.32
C LEU A 32 2.66 19.43 3.05
N ARG A 33 2.63 19.55 4.39
CA ARG A 33 1.43 19.38 5.23
C ARG A 33 0.42 20.51 5.06
N ARG A 34 0.80 21.78 4.88
CA ARG A 34 -0.11 22.90 4.55
C ARG A 34 -0.65 22.78 3.14
N LEU A 35 0.15 22.30 2.18
CA LEU A 35 -0.34 21.94 0.86
C LEU A 35 -1.37 20.79 0.93
N LEU A 36 -1.13 19.79 1.78
CA LEU A 36 -2.07 18.69 2.03
C LEU A 36 -3.33 19.13 2.80
N ALA A 37 -3.19 19.99 3.82
CA ALA A 37 -4.29 20.50 4.64
C ALA A 37 -5.15 21.52 3.89
N SER A 38 -4.55 22.34 3.03
CA SER A 38 -5.30 23.24 2.12
C SER A 38 -6.11 22.46 1.10
N VAL A 39 -5.63 21.27 0.70
CA VAL A 39 -6.36 20.34 -0.15
C VAL A 39 -7.49 19.64 0.62
N ASP A 40 -7.31 19.37 1.92
CA ASP A 40 -8.33 18.77 2.79
C ASP A 40 -9.43 19.77 3.21
N GLU A 41 -9.10 21.06 3.35
CA GLU A 41 -10.08 22.14 3.55
C GLU A 41 -10.97 22.32 2.31
N LEU A 42 -10.37 22.30 1.10
CA LEU A 42 -11.09 22.30 -0.18
C LEU A 42 -11.96 21.04 -0.38
N ARG A 43 -11.59 19.93 0.26
CA ARG A 43 -12.36 18.68 0.30
C ARG A 43 -13.61 18.79 1.18
N ARG A 44 -13.53 19.42 2.35
CA ARG A 44 -14.71 19.67 3.21
C ARG A 44 -15.72 20.58 2.55
N GLU A 45 -15.26 21.63 1.87
CA GLU A 45 -16.15 22.54 1.14
C GLU A 45 -16.80 21.88 -0.09
N SER A 46 -16.10 20.96 -0.77
CA SER A 46 -16.65 20.21 -1.92
C SER A 46 -17.64 19.12 -1.53
N PHE A 47 -17.55 18.54 -0.33
CA PHE A 47 -18.51 17.53 0.16
C PHE A 47 -19.76 18.14 0.80
N ALA A 48 -19.75 19.44 1.14
CA ALA A 48 -20.92 20.15 1.64
C ALA A 48 -22.02 20.39 0.58
N PHE A 49 -21.75 20.12 -0.70
CA PHE A 49 -22.71 20.28 -1.79
C PHE A 49 -23.21 18.92 -2.31
N MET A 50 -23.97 18.21 -1.47
CA MET A 50 -24.96 17.23 -1.93
C MET A 50 -26.33 17.94 -2.02
N PRO A 51 -26.67 18.65 -3.11
CA PRO A 51 -28.05 19.05 -3.31
C PRO A 51 -28.83 17.80 -3.68
N THR A 52 -29.85 17.52 -2.88
CA THR A 52 -30.94 16.60 -3.18
C THR A 52 -31.44 16.77 -4.62
N MET A 53 -31.33 15.70 -5.42
CA MET A 53 -32.16 15.34 -6.58
C MET A 53 -32.81 16.50 -7.36
N THR A 54 -32.25 16.93 -8.50
CA THR A 54 -33.05 17.27 -9.70
C THR A 54 -32.20 17.28 -10.98
N ILE A 55 -32.66 16.51 -11.97
CA ILE A 55 -32.56 16.64 -13.44
C ILE A 55 -31.41 17.48 -14.02
N GLY A 56 -30.58 16.80 -14.82
CA GLY A 56 -30.03 17.38 -16.05
C GLY A 56 -28.86 18.33 -15.88
N THR A 57 -27.72 17.85 -15.38
CA THR A 57 -26.43 18.47 -15.68
C THR A 57 -25.43 17.41 -16.10
N THR A 58 -24.79 17.70 -17.22
CA THR A 58 -23.74 16.92 -17.88
C THR A 58 -22.74 16.45 -16.83
N ARG A 59 -22.70 15.14 -16.55
CA ARG A 59 -21.63 14.56 -15.74
C ARG A 59 -20.31 14.98 -16.39
N LEU A 60 -19.49 15.76 -15.68
CA LEU A 60 -18.06 15.74 -15.91
C LEU A 60 -17.63 14.29 -15.74
N ARG A 61 -17.54 13.60 -16.88
CA ARG A 61 -17.15 12.21 -16.99
C ARG A 61 -15.73 12.15 -16.43
N ARG A 62 -15.58 11.63 -15.19
CA ARG A 62 -14.27 11.25 -14.65
C ARG A 62 -13.57 10.43 -15.74
N GLN A 63 -12.51 10.97 -16.34
CA GLN A 63 -11.70 10.30 -17.37
C GLN A 63 -10.51 9.58 -16.72
N GLY A 64 -10.77 8.83 -15.65
CA GLY A 64 -9.82 7.85 -15.12
C GLY A 64 -10.34 6.44 -15.41
N PRO A 65 -9.47 5.44 -15.65
CA PRO A 65 -9.91 4.06 -15.78
C PRO A 65 -10.50 3.63 -14.43
N THR A 66 -11.83 3.48 -14.37
CA THR A 66 -12.64 3.12 -13.19
C THR A 66 -12.39 1.69 -12.68
N SER A 67 -11.17 1.19 -12.80
CA SER A 67 -10.87 -0.23 -12.76
C SER A 67 -9.46 -0.60 -12.31
N ASP A 68 -8.52 0.32 -12.12
CA ASP A 68 -7.21 -0.06 -11.57
C ASP A 68 -7.34 -0.33 -10.06
N PRO A 69 -7.14 -1.58 -9.58
CA PRO A 69 -7.25 -1.92 -8.17
C PRO A 69 -6.17 -1.25 -7.30
N PHE A 70 -5.28 -0.49 -7.91
CA PHE A 70 -4.18 0.21 -7.27
C PHE A 70 -4.21 1.72 -7.53
N GLU A 71 -5.25 2.29 -8.15
CA GLU A 71 -5.34 3.74 -8.38
C GLU A 71 -5.30 4.51 -7.05
N ILE A 72 -4.31 5.38 -6.88
CA ILE A 72 -4.24 6.29 -5.75
C ILE A 72 -5.24 7.42 -6.03
N LEU A 73 -6.32 7.50 -5.25
CA LEU A 73 -7.42 8.45 -5.50
C LEU A 73 -7.06 9.92 -5.20
N GLU A 74 -5.86 10.18 -4.67
CA GLU A 74 -5.43 11.51 -4.21
C GLU A 74 -3.96 11.79 -4.62
N LYS A 75 -3.77 12.90 -5.36
CA LYS A 75 -2.53 13.53 -5.87
C LYS A 75 -1.91 13.05 -7.21
N TRP A 76 -1.75 14.05 -8.08
CA TRP A 76 -0.94 14.07 -9.29
C TRP A 76 0.56 14.24 -9.00
N VAL A 77 1.12 13.49 -8.05
CA VAL A 77 2.57 13.32 -8.04
C VAL A 77 2.85 12.26 -9.11
N ASP A 78 3.54 12.65 -10.17
CA ASP A 78 4.06 11.69 -11.15
C ASP A 78 5.16 10.88 -10.46
N LEU A 79 4.75 9.88 -9.68
CA LEU A 79 5.63 9.00 -8.92
C LEU A 79 6.65 8.29 -9.82
N PRO A 80 6.29 7.83 -11.04
CA PRO A 80 7.27 7.41 -12.03
C PRO A 80 8.37 8.45 -12.26
N HIS A 81 8.01 9.70 -12.58
CA HIS A 81 9.00 10.76 -12.78
C HIS A 81 9.80 11.06 -11.51
N LEU A 82 9.15 11.07 -10.34
CA LEU A 82 9.84 11.24 -9.06
C LEU A 82 10.93 10.18 -8.89
N PHE A 83 10.60 8.90 -9.08
CA PHE A 83 11.57 7.82 -8.92
C PHE A 83 12.68 7.80 -9.98
N GLU A 84 12.52 8.51 -11.10
CA GLU A 84 13.58 8.73 -12.09
C GLU A 84 14.59 9.80 -11.64
N ILE A 85 14.14 10.80 -10.86
CA ILE A 85 14.98 11.92 -10.41
C ILE A 85 15.58 11.70 -9.02
N LEU A 86 15.19 10.63 -8.31
CA LEU A 86 15.84 10.25 -7.05
C LEU A 86 17.21 9.65 -7.33
N ASP A 87 18.25 10.23 -6.73
CA ASP A 87 19.64 9.84 -6.98
C ASP A 87 20.26 9.05 -5.82
N ARG A 88 19.84 9.30 -4.58
CA ARG A 88 20.47 8.70 -3.40
C ARG A 88 19.60 7.55 -2.86
N PRO A 89 20.19 6.41 -2.44
CA PRO A 89 19.44 5.31 -1.85
C PRO A 89 18.48 5.69 -0.72
N GLU A 90 18.93 6.57 0.17
CA GLU A 90 18.15 7.09 1.30
C GLU A 90 16.89 7.87 0.87
N ASP A 91 16.88 8.44 -0.34
CA ASP A 91 15.70 9.16 -0.83
C ASP A 91 14.53 8.19 -1.11
N PHE A 92 14.82 6.89 -1.26
CA PHE A 92 13.83 5.84 -1.47
C PHE A 92 13.22 5.29 -0.18
N ASP A 93 13.81 5.58 0.99
CA ASP A 93 13.39 5.04 2.29
C ASP A 93 11.92 5.33 2.64
N PRO A 94 11.36 6.54 2.40
CA PRO A 94 9.94 6.81 2.65
C PRO A 94 9.01 5.98 1.76
N TRP A 95 9.49 5.60 0.58
CA TRP A 95 8.70 4.98 -0.48
C TRP A 95 8.66 3.45 -0.38
N VAL A 96 9.77 2.84 0.06
CA VAL A 96 9.86 1.39 0.21
C VAL A 96 8.92 0.84 1.28
N ARG A 97 8.61 1.64 2.31
CA ARG A 97 7.65 1.34 3.40
C ARG A 97 6.43 2.24 3.37
N HIS A 98 6.12 2.81 2.21
CA HIS A 98 4.91 3.62 2.05
C HIS A 98 3.68 2.77 2.39
N HIS A 99 2.67 3.33 3.06
CA HIS A 99 1.46 2.59 3.48
C HIS A 99 0.72 1.96 2.29
N HIS A 100 0.58 2.69 1.18
CA HIS A 100 -0.15 2.23 -0.01
C HIS A 100 0.69 1.26 -0.88
N PRO A 101 0.19 0.04 -1.19
CA PRO A 101 0.91 -0.98 -1.96
C PRO A 101 1.19 -0.55 -3.40
N THR A 102 0.36 0.30 -4.01
CA THR A 102 0.63 0.88 -5.35
C THR A 102 1.93 1.64 -5.42
N VAL A 103 2.21 2.46 -4.40
CA VAL A 103 3.45 3.25 -4.36
C VAL A 103 4.64 2.32 -4.35
N ARG A 104 4.58 1.26 -3.53
CA ARG A 104 5.58 0.20 -3.46
C ARG A 104 5.69 -0.59 -4.77
N LEU A 105 4.57 -0.85 -5.46
CA LEU A 105 4.54 -1.48 -6.78
C LEU A 105 5.20 -0.62 -7.86
N MET A 106 4.91 0.69 -7.87
CA MET A 106 5.54 1.63 -8.81
C MET A 106 7.03 1.75 -8.55
N LEU A 107 7.43 1.79 -7.29
CA LEU A 107 8.84 1.76 -6.91
C LEU A 107 9.50 0.46 -7.38
N ALA A 108 8.90 -0.71 -7.13
CA ALA A 108 9.42 -2.00 -7.59
C ALA A 108 9.54 -2.10 -9.12
N LYS A 109 8.71 -1.37 -9.88
CA LYS A 109 8.79 -1.28 -11.34
C LYS A 109 9.83 -0.28 -11.83
N SER A 110 10.26 0.68 -11.00
CA SER A 110 11.19 1.73 -11.40
C SER A 110 12.56 1.12 -11.76
N PRO A 111 13.13 1.44 -12.94
CA PRO A 111 14.46 0.98 -13.32
C PRO A 111 15.58 1.60 -12.45
N HIS A 112 15.25 2.63 -11.66
CA HIS A 112 16.13 3.32 -10.71
C HIS A 112 15.99 2.79 -9.28
N CYS A 113 15.12 1.82 -9.02
CA CYS A 113 14.94 1.26 -7.67
C CYS A 113 16.23 0.58 -7.20
N PRO A 114 16.83 1.01 -6.07
CA PRO A 114 18.07 0.42 -5.57
C PRO A 114 17.91 -1.06 -5.17
N PRO A 115 18.95 -1.90 -5.34
CA PRO A 115 18.91 -3.31 -4.94
C PRO A 115 18.52 -3.57 -3.47
N GLU A 116 18.88 -2.68 -2.56
CA GLU A 116 18.54 -2.70 -1.15
C GLU A 116 17.03 -2.51 -0.92
N CYS A 117 16.40 -1.59 -1.65
CA CYS A 117 14.94 -1.41 -1.64
C CYS A 117 14.25 -2.65 -2.24
N LEU A 118 14.77 -3.17 -3.36
CA LEU A 118 14.25 -4.41 -3.97
C LEU A 118 14.33 -5.61 -3.03
N ALA A 119 15.35 -5.69 -2.17
CA ALA A 119 15.48 -6.76 -1.17
C ALA A 119 14.41 -6.68 -0.06
N ILE A 120 13.95 -5.46 0.28
CA ILE A 120 12.80 -5.27 1.18
C ILE A 120 11.51 -5.65 0.43
N LEU A 121 11.31 -5.13 -0.78
CA LEU A 121 10.11 -5.36 -1.58
C LEU A 121 9.94 -6.83 -2.01
N ALA A 122 11.02 -7.61 -2.10
CA ALA A 122 10.99 -9.05 -2.36
C ALA A 122 10.24 -9.84 -1.27
N GLN A 123 10.08 -9.27 -0.08
CA GLN A 123 9.42 -9.88 1.07
C GLN A 123 7.95 -9.43 1.20
N GLU A 124 7.46 -8.62 0.26
CA GLU A 124 6.10 -8.08 0.32
C GLU A 124 5.05 -9.18 0.26
N PRO A 125 3.96 -9.05 1.02
CA PRO A 125 2.85 -10.00 0.95
C PRO A 125 2.12 -9.94 -0.41
N TRP A 126 2.22 -8.82 -1.12
CA TRP A 126 1.58 -8.58 -2.41
C TRP A 126 2.35 -9.25 -3.56
N GLU A 127 1.70 -10.22 -4.21
CA GLU A 127 2.29 -11.02 -5.28
C GLU A 127 2.75 -10.15 -6.47
N GLU A 128 2.05 -9.07 -6.76
CA GLU A 128 2.35 -8.16 -7.87
C GLU A 128 3.61 -7.36 -7.62
N ILE A 129 3.86 -6.99 -6.35
CA ILE A 129 5.09 -6.30 -5.97
C ILE A 129 6.26 -7.27 -6.11
N ARG A 130 6.11 -8.51 -5.62
CA ARG A 130 7.13 -9.54 -5.77
C ARG A 130 7.44 -9.85 -7.25
N LEU A 131 6.41 -9.96 -8.10
CA LEU A 131 6.59 -10.10 -9.55
C LEU A 131 7.34 -8.89 -10.15
N ALA A 132 6.98 -7.66 -9.76
CA ALA A 132 7.65 -6.46 -10.24
C ALA A 132 9.13 -6.43 -9.83
N VAL A 133 9.46 -6.82 -8.59
CA VAL A 133 10.85 -6.97 -8.13
C VAL A 133 11.59 -7.98 -9.00
N LEU A 134 10.99 -9.15 -9.25
CA LEU A 134 11.63 -10.20 -10.07
C LEU A 134 11.89 -9.76 -11.51
N ALA A 135 11.03 -8.88 -12.04
CA ALA A 135 11.13 -8.30 -13.37
C ALA A 135 12.02 -7.06 -13.46
N ASN A 136 12.48 -6.51 -12.33
CA ASN A 136 13.24 -5.28 -12.30
C ASN A 136 14.66 -5.48 -12.89
N PRO A 137 15.16 -4.56 -13.74
CA PRO A 137 16.52 -4.66 -14.30
C PRO A 137 17.64 -4.60 -13.26
N GLN A 138 17.41 -3.98 -12.10
CA GLN A 138 18.38 -3.89 -10.99
C GLN A 138 18.38 -5.14 -10.09
N ILE A 139 17.62 -6.19 -10.43
CA ILE A 139 17.56 -7.40 -9.60
C ILE A 139 18.93 -8.08 -9.50
N THR A 140 19.34 -8.41 -8.28
CA THR A 140 20.59 -9.11 -8.01
C THR A 140 20.40 -10.63 -7.93
N GLN A 141 21.48 -11.39 -8.13
CA GLN A 141 21.45 -12.84 -7.95
C GLN A 141 21.07 -13.24 -6.50
N LYS A 142 21.43 -12.41 -5.51
CA LYS A 142 21.04 -12.62 -4.11
C LYS A 142 19.52 -12.59 -3.96
N ILE A 143 18.85 -11.62 -4.57
CA ILE A 143 17.38 -11.50 -4.56
C ILE A 143 16.76 -12.68 -5.32
N ARG A 144 17.26 -13.05 -6.51
CA ARG A 144 16.78 -14.25 -7.23
C ARG A 144 16.86 -15.52 -6.37
N ASN A 145 17.98 -15.73 -5.69
CA ASN A 145 18.15 -16.88 -4.78
C ASN A 145 17.19 -16.84 -3.60
N TYR A 146 16.81 -15.64 -3.13
CA TYR A 146 15.77 -15.48 -2.12
C TYR A 146 14.41 -15.95 -2.64
N PHE A 147 14.01 -15.52 -3.85
CA PHE A 147 12.76 -15.98 -4.49
C PHE A 147 12.70 -17.50 -4.62
N ILE A 148 13.75 -18.12 -5.20
CA ILE A 148 13.80 -19.59 -5.41
C ILE A 148 13.53 -20.37 -4.12
N LYS A 149 14.00 -19.86 -2.97
CA LYS A 149 13.90 -20.55 -1.68
C LYS A 149 12.61 -20.22 -0.93
N ASN A 150 12.15 -18.99 -1.00
CA ASN A 150 11.19 -18.45 -0.03
C ASN A 150 9.88 -17.98 -0.64
N ASP A 151 9.77 -17.79 -1.97
CA ASP A 151 8.51 -17.29 -2.53
C ASP A 151 7.37 -18.32 -2.36
N PRO A 152 6.20 -17.91 -1.87
CA PRO A 152 5.08 -18.81 -1.66
C PRO A 152 4.48 -19.34 -2.97
N LEU A 153 4.66 -18.62 -4.08
CA LEU A 153 4.14 -19.03 -5.38
C LEU A 153 5.17 -19.86 -6.13
N GLU A 154 4.80 -21.09 -6.43
CA GLU A 154 5.65 -22.03 -7.17
C GLU A 154 6.13 -21.45 -8.50
N TRP A 155 5.25 -20.79 -9.25
CA TRP A 155 5.59 -20.21 -10.55
C TRP A 155 6.62 -19.08 -10.44
N LEU A 156 6.62 -18.28 -9.35
CA LEU A 156 7.64 -17.25 -9.13
C LEU A 156 9.00 -17.87 -8.77
N ARG A 157 9.01 -19.00 -8.03
CA ARG A 157 10.24 -19.75 -7.76
C ARG A 157 10.86 -20.29 -9.05
N GLU A 158 10.05 -20.87 -9.92
CA GLU A 158 10.48 -21.35 -11.23
C GLU A 158 11.00 -20.21 -12.12
N ALA A 159 10.26 -19.10 -12.21
CA ALA A 159 10.67 -17.95 -12.99
C ALA A 159 11.94 -17.27 -12.44
N ALA A 160 12.18 -17.34 -11.13
CA ALA A 160 13.42 -16.87 -10.53
C ALA A 160 14.62 -17.75 -10.88
N ALA A 161 14.41 -19.07 -11.01
CA ALA A 161 15.42 -20.04 -11.42
C ALA A 161 15.76 -19.98 -12.92
N ASP A 162 14.82 -19.54 -13.77
CA ASP A 162 15.07 -19.32 -15.20
C ASP A 162 14.91 -17.84 -15.61
N PRO A 163 16.03 -17.08 -15.72
CA PRO A 163 16.02 -15.69 -16.17
C PRO A 163 15.41 -15.44 -17.55
N LYS A 164 15.24 -16.48 -18.38
CA LYS A 164 14.60 -16.36 -19.70
C LYS A 164 13.08 -16.34 -19.62
N THR A 165 12.51 -16.68 -18.47
CA THR A 165 11.06 -16.65 -18.26
C THR A 165 10.55 -15.23 -18.45
N PRO A 166 9.63 -14.98 -19.40
CA PRO A 166 9.10 -13.63 -19.60
C PRO A 166 8.14 -13.30 -18.46
N LEU A 167 8.50 -12.29 -17.66
CA LEU A 167 7.74 -11.84 -16.48
C LEU A 167 6.71 -10.74 -16.82
N SER A 168 7.00 -9.93 -17.84
CA SER A 168 6.09 -8.85 -18.26
C SER A 168 4.80 -9.41 -18.86
N GLY A 169 3.66 -8.81 -18.49
CA GLY A 169 2.33 -9.24 -18.95
C GLY A 169 1.86 -10.59 -18.40
N ARG A 170 2.48 -11.07 -17.31
CA ARG A 170 2.11 -12.29 -16.59
C ARG A 170 1.26 -11.95 -15.37
N CYS A 171 0.33 -12.83 -15.04
CA CYS A 171 -0.46 -12.76 -13.82
C CYS A 171 0.42 -12.99 -12.60
N ALA A 172 0.27 -12.13 -11.60
CA ALA A 172 1.02 -12.27 -10.35
C ALA A 172 0.68 -13.53 -9.56
N LEU A 173 -0.51 -14.12 -9.75
CA LEU A 173 -0.94 -15.31 -9.03
C LEU A 173 -0.50 -16.62 -9.69
N ASP A 174 -0.67 -16.77 -11.01
CA ASP A 174 -0.51 -18.05 -11.71
C ASP A 174 0.49 -18.03 -12.88
N GLY A 175 1.12 -16.89 -13.19
CA GLY A 175 2.02 -16.76 -14.35
C GLY A 175 1.32 -16.86 -15.71
N GLY A 176 -0.01 -16.88 -15.76
CA GLY A 176 -0.80 -16.87 -16.98
C GLY A 176 -0.69 -15.53 -17.72
N LYS A 177 -0.87 -15.53 -19.04
CA LYS A 177 -0.83 -14.30 -19.85
C LYS A 177 -2.01 -13.39 -19.49
N ILE A 178 -1.73 -12.14 -19.13
CA ILE A 178 -2.76 -11.11 -18.91
C ILE A 178 -3.38 -10.74 -20.26
N LYS A 179 -4.70 -10.88 -20.35
CA LYS A 179 -5.48 -10.53 -21.55
C LYS A 179 -6.03 -9.11 -21.51
N ARG A 180 -6.24 -8.56 -20.31
CA ARG A 180 -6.88 -7.26 -20.04
C ARG A 180 -6.18 -6.58 -18.85
N PRO A 181 -5.13 -5.79 -19.10
CA PRO A 181 -4.33 -5.17 -18.03
C PRO A 181 -5.05 -3.99 -17.36
N ASP A 182 -6.13 -3.49 -17.95
CA ASP A 182 -6.88 -2.31 -17.54
C ASP A 182 -7.66 -2.46 -16.23
N ARG A 183 -7.80 -3.69 -15.71
CA ARG A 183 -8.64 -3.95 -14.53
C ARG A 183 -8.07 -4.91 -13.51
N PHE A 184 -7.11 -5.75 -13.90
CA PHE A 184 -6.46 -6.69 -12.98
C PHE A 184 -5.01 -6.92 -13.37
N LEU A 185 -4.16 -7.10 -12.36
CA LEU A 185 -2.82 -7.70 -12.53
C LEU A 185 -2.91 -9.25 -12.56
N THR A 186 -4.09 -9.79 -12.92
CA THR A 186 -4.38 -11.21 -13.04
C THR A 186 -4.85 -11.61 -14.45
N CYS A 187 -4.70 -12.88 -14.81
CA CYS A 187 -5.04 -13.38 -16.15
C CYS A 187 -6.55 -13.52 -16.38
N SER A 188 -7.33 -13.64 -15.30
CA SER A 188 -8.77 -13.91 -15.32
C SER A 188 -9.47 -13.38 -14.06
N ILE A 189 -10.81 -13.30 -14.12
CA ILE A 189 -11.65 -12.97 -12.95
C ILE A 189 -11.54 -14.04 -11.86
N ALA A 190 -11.36 -15.32 -12.24
CA ALA A 190 -11.18 -16.40 -11.28
C ALA A 190 -9.88 -16.21 -10.48
N CYS A 191 -8.78 -15.83 -11.13
CA CYS A 191 -7.52 -15.52 -10.46
C CYS A 191 -7.64 -14.26 -9.59
N SER A 192 -8.37 -13.23 -10.03
CA SER A 192 -8.66 -12.07 -9.19
C SER A 192 -9.47 -12.43 -7.94
N TYR A 193 -10.51 -13.25 -8.11
CA TYR A 193 -11.33 -13.74 -7.00
C TYR A 193 -10.51 -14.59 -6.02
N GLN A 194 -9.67 -15.51 -6.53
CA GLN A 194 -8.80 -16.32 -5.70
C GLN A 194 -7.82 -15.46 -4.90
N GLN A 195 -7.11 -14.54 -5.56
CA GLN A 195 -6.19 -13.61 -4.90
C GLN A 195 -6.89 -12.78 -3.82
N ALA A 196 -8.09 -12.28 -4.11
CA ALA A 196 -8.86 -11.51 -3.14
C ALA A 196 -9.24 -12.32 -1.90
N ASN A 197 -9.59 -13.60 -2.05
CA ASN A 197 -9.86 -14.48 -0.90
C ASN A 197 -8.59 -14.82 -0.13
N MET A 198 -7.47 -15.10 -0.80
CA MET A 198 -6.18 -15.33 -0.12
C MET A 198 -5.79 -14.13 0.77
N ARG A 199 -6.06 -12.91 0.31
CA ARG A 199 -5.82 -11.69 1.08
C ARG A 199 -6.78 -11.49 2.25
N LEU A 200 -8.04 -11.91 2.13
CA LEU A 200 -8.97 -11.92 3.26
C LEU A 200 -8.57 -12.98 4.29
N ASP A 201 -8.22 -14.19 3.84
CA ASP A 201 -7.84 -15.30 4.71
C ASP A 201 -6.55 -15.00 5.48
N SER A 202 -5.61 -14.27 4.86
CA SER A 202 -4.39 -13.78 5.52
C SER A 202 -4.59 -12.51 6.36
N GLY A 203 -5.77 -11.89 6.32
CA GLY A 203 -6.06 -10.63 6.98
C GLY A 203 -5.43 -9.40 6.34
N LEU A 204 -4.74 -9.51 5.19
CA LEU A 204 -4.26 -8.35 4.42
C LEU A 204 -5.42 -7.47 3.94
N TYR A 205 -6.55 -8.11 3.66
CA TYR A 205 -7.84 -7.47 3.50
C TYR A 205 -8.71 -7.72 4.73
N SER A 206 -9.48 -6.72 5.11
CA SER A 206 -10.63 -6.89 6.00
C SER A 206 -11.94 -6.62 5.25
N SER A 207 -12.96 -7.43 5.53
CA SER A 207 -14.30 -7.25 4.97
C SER A 207 -15.02 -6.08 5.65
N THR A 208 -15.76 -5.28 4.90
CA THR A 208 -16.46 -4.10 5.45
C THR A 208 -17.82 -3.83 4.82
N SER A 209 -18.64 -3.08 5.54
CA SER A 209 -19.86 -2.43 5.06
C SER A 209 -19.80 -0.88 5.15
N GLY A 210 -18.66 -0.31 5.58
CA GLY A 210 -18.48 1.14 5.81
C GLY A 210 -18.33 1.98 4.53
N PRO A 211 -18.34 3.33 4.65
CA PRO A 211 -18.23 4.25 3.51
C PRO A 211 -16.91 4.11 2.73
N PHE A 212 -16.87 4.59 1.49
CA PHE A 212 -15.62 4.65 0.71
C PHE A 212 -14.62 5.61 1.37
N GLY A 213 -13.38 5.15 1.56
CA GLY A 213 -12.24 5.94 2.02
C GLY A 213 -10.96 5.63 1.24
N GLU A 214 -9.85 6.29 1.59
CA GLU A 214 -8.54 6.14 0.92
C GLU A 214 -8.03 4.69 0.93
N PHE A 215 -8.29 3.97 2.02
CA PHE A 215 -7.87 2.58 2.19
C PHE A 215 -9.01 1.60 1.95
N THR A 216 -9.73 1.79 0.85
CA THR A 216 -10.88 0.98 0.47
C THR A 216 -10.78 0.56 -1.00
N TRP A 217 -10.97 -0.73 -1.28
CA TRP A 217 -10.92 -1.31 -2.63
C TRP A 217 -12.17 -2.09 -2.96
N GLU A 218 -12.39 -2.25 -4.27
CA GLU A 218 -13.33 -3.23 -4.80
C GLU A 218 -12.56 -4.42 -5.38
N VAL A 219 -12.92 -5.61 -4.94
CA VAL A 219 -12.32 -6.87 -5.40
C VAL A 219 -13.41 -7.81 -5.92
N ALA A 220 -13.02 -8.75 -6.77
CA ALA A 220 -13.96 -9.72 -7.31
C ALA A 220 -14.67 -10.49 -6.18
N ALA A 221 -16.00 -10.51 -6.24
CA ALA A 221 -16.87 -11.21 -5.29
C ALA A 221 -17.40 -12.55 -5.83
N SER A 222 -17.21 -12.84 -7.11
CA SER A 222 -17.56 -14.12 -7.71
C SER A 222 -16.61 -14.53 -8.82
N GLN A 223 -16.51 -15.85 -9.04
CA GLN A 223 -15.76 -16.44 -10.15
C GLN A 223 -16.53 -16.31 -11.49
N SER A 224 -17.86 -16.15 -11.44
CA SER A 224 -18.79 -16.38 -12.55
C SER A 224 -19.10 -15.15 -13.38
N ALA A 225 -18.07 -14.39 -13.78
CA ALA A 225 -18.25 -13.19 -14.62
C ALA A 225 -17.41 -13.16 -15.89
N SER A 226 -16.75 -14.28 -16.22
CA SER A 226 -16.13 -14.43 -17.53
C SER A 226 -17.14 -14.99 -18.53
N GLY A 227 -18.02 -14.14 -19.06
CA GLY A 227 -18.63 -14.43 -20.36
C GLY A 227 -20.13 -14.14 -20.50
N GLY A 228 -20.43 -13.10 -21.27
CA GLY A 228 -21.39 -13.25 -22.36
C GLY A 228 -22.76 -12.63 -22.21
N ILE A 229 -23.26 -12.35 -21.01
CA ILE A 229 -24.55 -11.68 -20.83
C ILE A 229 -24.32 -10.17 -20.65
N PRO A 230 -24.67 -9.32 -21.63
CA PRO A 230 -24.61 -7.88 -21.49
C PRO A 230 -25.39 -7.44 -20.24
N GLY A 231 -24.75 -6.65 -19.37
CA GLY A 231 -25.35 -6.18 -18.12
C GLY A 231 -24.99 -6.99 -16.86
N THR A 232 -24.38 -8.16 -17.00
CA THR A 232 -23.86 -8.94 -15.86
C THR A 232 -22.34 -8.78 -15.77
N GLY A 233 -21.90 -7.61 -15.31
CA GLY A 233 -20.50 -7.41 -14.94
C GLY A 233 -20.10 -8.32 -13.77
N PRO A 234 -18.80 -8.43 -13.47
CA PRO A 234 -18.36 -9.06 -12.24
C PRO A 234 -19.06 -8.46 -11.03
N ASN A 235 -19.47 -9.31 -10.10
CA ASN A 235 -19.87 -8.85 -8.78
C ASN A 235 -18.61 -8.40 -8.05
N TRP A 236 -18.69 -7.25 -7.41
CA TRP A 236 -17.60 -6.66 -6.65
C TRP A 236 -17.99 -6.59 -5.18
N ARG A 237 -17.02 -6.78 -4.30
CA ARG A 237 -17.16 -6.55 -2.86
C ARG A 237 -16.10 -5.58 -2.41
N ARG A 238 -16.45 -4.82 -1.39
CA ARG A 238 -15.56 -3.86 -0.77
C ARG A 238 -14.65 -4.54 0.25
N VAL A 239 -13.38 -4.14 0.26
CA VAL A 239 -12.39 -4.54 1.27
C VAL A 239 -11.59 -3.32 1.72
N HIS A 240 -11.05 -3.36 2.93
CA HIS A 240 -10.02 -2.42 3.38
C HIS A 240 -8.65 -3.06 3.39
N ILE A 241 -7.62 -2.23 3.30
CA ILE A 241 -6.23 -2.59 3.64
C ILE A 241 -5.78 -1.70 4.78
N SER A 242 -4.66 -2.09 5.38
CA SER A 242 -4.06 -1.32 6.46
C SER A 242 -3.52 0.04 5.98
N PRO A 243 -3.80 1.12 6.72
CA PRO A 243 -3.15 2.41 6.51
C PRO A 243 -1.73 2.49 7.09
N VAL A 244 -1.25 1.42 7.74
CA VAL A 244 0.08 1.34 8.34
C VAL A 244 0.86 0.22 7.67
N TYR A 245 2.06 0.53 7.16
CA TYR A 245 2.90 -0.45 6.49
C TYR A 245 3.20 -1.67 7.39
N GLY A 246 3.12 -2.88 6.82
CA GLY A 246 3.47 -4.12 7.51
C GLY A 246 2.50 -4.60 8.60
N TRP A 247 1.47 -3.81 8.94
CA TRP A 247 0.45 -4.20 9.91
C TRP A 247 -0.84 -4.60 9.21
N LEU A 248 -1.63 -5.48 9.81
CA LEU A 248 -2.96 -5.87 9.30
C LEU A 248 -4.03 -4.82 9.68
N PRO A 249 -5.13 -4.67 8.93
CA PRO A 249 -6.21 -3.74 9.25
C PRO A 249 -6.74 -3.90 10.68
N ASP A 250 -6.88 -5.15 11.14
CA ASP A 250 -7.39 -5.45 12.49
C ASP A 250 -6.36 -5.11 13.58
N GLN A 251 -5.06 -5.27 13.29
CA GLN A 251 -3.96 -4.85 14.16
C GLN A 251 -3.94 -3.33 14.31
N VAL A 252 -4.05 -2.59 13.20
CA VAL A 252 -4.12 -1.12 13.24
C VAL A 252 -5.36 -0.65 13.98
N THR A 253 -6.50 -1.30 13.75
CA THR A 253 -7.75 -0.98 14.46
C THR A 253 -7.56 -1.15 15.98
N SER A 254 -6.97 -2.27 16.40
CA SER A 254 -6.71 -2.57 17.80
C SER A 254 -5.71 -1.58 18.42
N ALA A 255 -4.61 -1.29 17.72
CA ALA A 255 -3.60 -0.34 18.16
C ALA A 255 -4.15 1.08 18.30
N ARG A 256 -4.98 1.51 17.35
CA ARG A 256 -5.65 2.81 17.39
C ARG A 256 -6.57 2.94 18.59
N PHE A 257 -7.34 1.90 18.92
CA PHE A 257 -8.18 1.90 20.12
C PHE A 257 -7.33 1.98 21.40
N ALA A 258 -6.25 1.21 21.49
CA ALA A 258 -5.35 1.28 22.64
C ALA A 258 -4.71 2.68 22.83
N LEU A 259 -4.29 3.34 21.75
CA LEU A 259 -3.78 4.71 21.79
C LEU A 259 -4.85 5.72 22.20
N SER A 260 -6.07 5.56 21.67
CA SER A 260 -7.21 6.39 22.03
C SER A 260 -7.57 6.25 23.51
N ASP A 261 -7.55 5.03 24.04
CA ASP A 261 -7.92 4.75 25.43
C ASP A 261 -6.85 5.27 26.41
N LYS A 262 -5.56 5.13 26.06
CA LYS A 262 -4.43 5.52 26.94
C LYS A 262 -4.09 7.01 26.85
N HIS A 263 -4.15 7.60 25.65
CA HIS A 263 -3.64 8.95 25.36
C HIS A 263 -4.70 9.91 24.78
N GLY A 264 -5.93 9.46 24.54
CA GLY A 264 -7.00 10.31 23.99
C GLY A 264 -6.76 10.77 22.55
N THR A 265 -5.94 10.04 21.78
CA THR A 265 -5.57 10.41 20.41
C THR A 265 -6.75 10.38 19.45
N SER A 266 -6.82 11.35 18.53
CA SER A 266 -7.74 11.29 17.38
C SER A 266 -7.37 10.15 16.42
N TYR A 267 -8.27 9.81 15.49
CA TYR A 267 -8.01 8.80 14.45
C TYR A 267 -6.74 9.13 13.65
N ASP A 268 -6.65 10.34 13.10
CA ASP A 268 -5.54 10.75 12.23
C ASP A 268 -4.21 10.80 12.98
N ALA A 269 -4.21 11.33 14.22
CA ALA A 269 -3.01 11.39 15.05
C ALA A 269 -2.48 9.99 15.39
N ALA A 270 -3.37 9.04 15.67
CA ALA A 270 -2.99 7.66 15.92
C ALA A 270 -2.39 7.00 14.66
N ILE A 271 -2.99 7.19 13.48
CA ILE A 271 -2.44 6.64 12.23
C ILE A 271 -1.07 7.24 11.91
N GLU A 272 -0.90 8.56 12.09
CA GLU A 272 0.40 9.22 11.87
C GLU A 272 1.47 8.67 12.81
N LEU A 273 1.15 8.48 14.10
CA LEU A 273 2.06 7.92 15.08
C LEU A 273 2.46 6.49 14.73
N LEU A 274 1.49 5.63 14.42
CA LEU A 274 1.75 4.25 14.03
C LEU A 274 2.62 4.18 12.76
N GLN A 275 2.37 5.04 11.78
CA GLN A 275 3.19 5.12 10.58
C GLN A 275 4.63 5.56 10.89
N LYS A 276 4.83 6.55 11.79
CA LYS A 276 6.18 6.96 12.24
C LYS A 276 6.91 5.84 12.97
N LEU A 277 6.23 5.08 13.84
CA LEU A 277 6.83 3.93 14.52
C LEU A 277 7.35 2.89 13.52
N VAL A 278 6.59 2.63 12.46
CA VAL A 278 7.00 1.68 11.42
C VAL A 278 8.13 2.23 10.56
N THR A 279 8.06 3.48 10.08
CA THR A 279 9.05 4.03 9.15
C THR A 279 10.36 4.39 9.83
N GLN A 280 10.32 4.92 11.06
CA GLN A 280 11.53 5.41 11.76
C GLN A 280 12.17 4.35 12.66
N LYS A 281 11.38 3.43 13.23
CA LYS A 281 11.86 2.43 14.19
C LYS A 281 11.70 1.00 13.73
N ASN A 282 11.09 0.76 12.57
CA ASN A 282 10.77 -0.58 12.09
C ASN A 282 9.98 -1.39 13.16
N CYS A 283 9.09 -0.70 13.90
CA CYS A 283 8.31 -1.31 14.97
C CYS A 283 7.30 -2.31 14.40
N SER A 284 7.41 -3.56 14.85
CA SER A 284 6.39 -4.57 14.63
C SER A 284 5.16 -4.32 15.51
N TYR A 285 4.04 -4.95 15.14
CA TYR A 285 2.83 -4.88 15.95
C TYR A 285 3.05 -5.52 17.33
N GLU A 286 3.80 -6.61 17.40
CA GLU A 286 4.11 -7.32 18.64
C GLU A 286 4.96 -6.45 19.59
N GLU A 287 5.97 -5.74 19.06
CA GLU A 287 6.76 -4.77 19.83
C GLU A 287 5.91 -3.62 20.34
N PHE A 288 4.97 -3.12 19.52
CA PHE A 288 4.03 -2.10 19.93
C PHE A 288 3.13 -2.59 21.07
N CYS A 289 2.52 -3.77 20.93
CA CYS A 289 1.71 -4.37 22.00
C CYS A 289 2.49 -4.59 23.30
N ALA A 290 3.79 -4.90 23.22
CA ALA A 290 4.64 -5.06 24.40
C ALA A 290 5.00 -3.73 25.08
N SER A 291 4.78 -2.60 24.42
CA SER A 291 5.12 -1.25 24.90
C SER A 291 3.94 -0.47 25.50
N LEU A 292 2.71 -0.93 25.24
CA LEU A 292 1.47 -0.34 25.75
C LEU A 292 1.24 -0.66 27.22
#